data_AF-A0A6P1KFG3-F1
#
_entry.id   AF-A0A6P1KFG3-F1
#
_cell.length_a   1.000
_cell.length_b   1.000
_cell.length_c   1.000
_cell.angle_alpha   90.00
_cell.angle_beta   90.00
_cell.angle_gamma   90.00
#
_symmetry.space_group_name_H-M   'P 1'
#
loop_
_entity.id
_entity.type
_entity.pdbx_description
1 polymer ?
#
loop_
_entity_poly.entity_id
_entity_poly.type
_entity_poly.pdbx_seq_one_letter_code
_entity_poly.pdbx_strand_id
1 'polypeptide(L)'
;MFNIFNKKPCNDPELLKRIQEDGIDYAALRFSQILIRDYLTRRIDAYNFILQELDGARQGNEQAKNFALESGIDSKEYIGTLKLDTPHLDSAQDFLIALSAKLHPKMDISISLKLKILENLMKYYGIGKYEL
;
A
#
# COMPACT_ATOMS: atom_id res chain seq x y z
N MET A 1 -39.96 2.38 11.62
CA MET A 1 -38.80 2.24 12.53
C MET A 1 -37.55 2.58 11.76
N PHE A 2 -36.72 3.46 12.32
CA PHE A 2 -35.56 4.04 11.65
C PHE A 2 -34.46 3.01 11.39
N ASN A 3 -33.91 3.02 10.17
CA ASN A 3 -32.71 2.29 9.78
C ASN A 3 -31.51 2.78 10.60
N ILE A 4 -31.09 1.99 11.59
CA ILE A 4 -29.82 2.21 12.27
C ILE A 4 -28.74 1.52 11.43
N PHE A 5 -27.95 2.33 10.73
CA PHE A 5 -26.79 1.91 9.96
C PHE A 5 -25.77 1.19 10.86
N ASN A 6 -25.89 -0.12 11.02
CA ASN A 6 -24.82 -0.95 11.57
C ASN A 6 -23.68 -1.00 10.54
N LYS A 7 -22.77 -0.02 10.59
CA LYS A 7 -21.49 -0.12 9.87
C LYS A 7 -20.81 -1.41 10.36
N LYS A 8 -20.60 -2.36 9.43
CA LYS A 8 -19.91 -3.62 9.75
C LYS A 8 -18.60 -3.33 10.52
N PRO A 9 -18.35 -4.06 11.61
CA PRO A 9 -17.11 -3.91 12.38
C PRO A 9 -15.91 -4.25 11.50
N CYS A 10 -14.77 -3.64 11.81
CA CYS A 10 -13.49 -3.99 11.20
C CYS A 10 -13.14 -5.45 11.55
N ASN A 11 -12.52 -6.19 10.63
CA ASN A 11 -12.08 -7.56 10.90
C ASN A 11 -11.02 -7.62 12.02
N ASP A 12 -10.16 -6.61 12.12
CA ASP A 12 -9.21 -6.42 13.21
C ASP A 12 -9.45 -5.04 13.88
N PRO A 13 -10.34 -4.96 14.89
CA PRO A 13 -10.63 -3.71 15.58
C PRO A 13 -9.46 -3.16 16.39
N GLU A 14 -8.58 -4.03 16.89
CA GLU A 14 -7.42 -3.63 17.70
C GLU A 14 -6.35 -2.97 16.83
N LEU A 15 -6.07 -3.53 15.65
CA LEU A 15 -5.21 -2.88 14.66
C LEU A 15 -5.77 -1.50 14.25
N LEU A 16 -7.07 -1.43 13.96
CA LEU A 16 -7.72 -0.17 13.59
C LEU A 16 -7.56 0.87 14.70
N LYS A 17 -7.80 0.47 15.95
CA LYS A 17 -7.65 1.35 17.12
C LYS A 17 -6.22 1.88 17.23
N ARG A 18 -5.21 1.01 17.11
CA ARG A 18 -3.79 1.43 17.16
C ARG A 18 -3.42 2.40 16.05
N ILE A 19 -3.89 2.17 14.83
CA ILE A 19 -3.68 3.11 13.71
C ILE A 19 -4.29 4.48 14.01
N GLN A 20 -5.45 4.52 14.68
CA GLN A 20 -6.12 5.76 15.06
C GLN A 20 -5.40 6.48 16.20
N GLU A 21 -4.85 5.73 17.16
CA GLU A 21 -4.13 6.28 18.31
C GLU A 21 -2.71 6.76 17.94
N ASP A 22 -1.94 5.96 17.22
CA ASP A 22 -0.55 6.26 16.85
C ASP A 22 -0.45 7.18 15.62
N GLY A 23 -1.51 7.24 14.82
CA GLY A 23 -1.53 7.92 13.53
C GLY A 23 -1.08 7.04 12.37
N ILE A 24 -1.74 7.23 11.23
CA ILE A 24 -1.55 6.40 10.03
C ILE A 24 -0.14 6.52 9.44
N ASP A 25 0.52 7.67 9.58
CA ASP A 25 1.90 7.87 9.12
C ASP A 25 2.89 7.02 9.90
N TYR A 26 2.74 6.97 11.22
CA TYR A 26 3.57 6.11 12.06
C TYR A 26 3.33 4.63 11.74
N ALA A 27 2.06 4.21 11.65
CA ALA A 27 1.73 2.83 11.28
C ALA A 27 2.32 2.45 9.90
N ALA A 28 2.17 3.32 8.90
CA ALA A 28 2.74 3.12 7.57
C ALA A 28 4.27 2.99 7.59
N LEU A 29 4.95 3.80 8.41
CA LEU A 29 6.40 3.71 8.57
C LEU A 29 6.79 2.34 9.14
N ARG A 30 6.11 1.87 10.20
CA ARG A 30 6.41 0.57 10.81
C ARG A 30 6.18 -0.60 9.85
N PHE A 31 5.09 -0.58 9.09
CA PHE A 31 4.84 -1.62 8.08
C PHE A 31 5.83 -1.56 6.92
N SER A 32 6.24 -0.37 6.48
CA SER A 32 7.27 -0.22 5.46
C SER A 32 8.62 -0.79 5.92
N GLN A 33 8.99 -0.61 7.19
CA GLN A 33 10.21 -1.19 7.76
C GLN A 33 10.19 -2.73 7.77
N ILE A 34 9.02 -3.33 8.02
CA ILE A 34 8.84 -4.78 7.92
C ILE A 34 9.05 -5.23 6.47
N LEU A 35 8.39 -4.56 5.51
CA LEU A 35 8.56 -4.85 4.09
C LEU A 35 10.02 -4.75 3.64
N ILE A 36 10.72 -3.67 4.00
CA ILE A 36 12.14 -3.44 3.69
C ILE A 36 13.01 -4.56 4.25
N ARG A 37 12.81 -4.92 5.53
CA ARG A 37 13.66 -5.90 6.22
C ARG A 37 13.43 -7.32 5.74
N ASP A 38 12.16 -7.71 5.51
CA ASP A 38 11.79 -9.11 5.40
C ASP A 38 11.55 -9.56 3.95
N TYR A 39 11.16 -8.64 3.05
CA TYR A 39 10.71 -9.02 1.71
C TYR A 39 11.38 -8.24 0.58
N LEU A 40 11.63 -6.94 0.76
CA LEU A 40 12.09 -6.03 -0.28
C LEU A 40 13.56 -5.61 -0.08
N THR A 41 14.42 -6.51 0.38
CA THR A 41 15.80 -6.20 0.78
C THR A 41 16.67 -5.63 -0.34
N ARG A 42 16.35 -5.93 -1.60
CA ARG A 42 17.05 -5.42 -2.78
C ARG A 42 16.24 -4.31 -3.44
N ARG A 43 16.90 -3.23 -3.87
CA ARG A 43 16.25 -2.12 -4.58
C ARG A 43 15.46 -2.58 -5.81
N ILE A 44 15.94 -3.60 -6.53
CA ILE A 44 15.25 -4.13 -7.71
C ILE A 44 13.91 -4.79 -7.37
N ASP A 45 13.83 -5.52 -6.25
CA ASP A 45 12.57 -6.13 -5.80
C ASP A 45 11.60 -5.04 -5.33
N ALA A 46 12.11 -4.05 -4.59
CA ALA A 46 11.33 -2.89 -4.19
C ALA A 46 10.79 -2.11 -5.39
N TYR A 47 11.60 -1.93 -6.45
CA TYR A 47 11.19 -1.27 -7.68
C TYR A 47 10.05 -2.03 -8.37
N ASN A 48 10.23 -3.32 -8.63
CA ASN A 48 9.20 -4.14 -9.26
C ASN A 48 7.90 -4.19 -8.44
N PHE A 49 8.02 -4.28 -7.11
CA PHE A 49 6.89 -4.20 -6.20
C PHE A 49 6.16 -2.85 -6.29
N ILE A 50 6.90 -1.75 -6.30
CA ILE A 50 6.34 -0.40 -6.45
C ILE A 50 5.59 -0.27 -7.78
N LEU A 51 6.15 -0.77 -8.89
CA LEU A 51 5.47 -0.74 -10.18
C LEU A 51 4.13 -1.48 -10.13
N GLN A 52 4.08 -2.67 -9.51
CA GLN A 52 2.84 -3.43 -9.37
C GLN A 52 1.80 -2.70 -8.53
N GLU A 53 2.21 -2.10 -7.42
CA GLU A 53 1.29 -1.33 -6.58
C GLU A 53 0.80 -0.05 -7.29
N LEU A 54 1.62 0.58 -8.14
CA LEU A 54 1.20 1.71 -8.99
C LEU A 54 0.20 1.27 -10.08
N ASP A 55 0.40 0.09 -10.69
CA ASP A 55 -0.55 -0.51 -11.64
C ASP A 55 -1.89 -0.86 -10.98
N GLY A 56 -1.86 -1.29 -9.71
CA GLY A 56 -3.07 -1.44 -8.89
C GLY A 56 -3.70 -0.09 -8.55
N ALA A 57 -2.90 0.88 -8.11
CA ALA A 57 -3.36 2.19 -7.66
C ALA A 57 -4.05 2.99 -8.78
N ARG A 58 -3.56 2.92 -10.03
CA ARG A 58 -4.22 3.56 -11.18
C ARG A 58 -5.64 3.01 -11.47
N GLN A 59 -5.96 1.82 -10.96
CA GLN A 59 -7.27 1.18 -11.10
C GLN A 59 -8.16 1.39 -9.86
N GLY A 60 -7.62 2.06 -8.83
CA GLY A 60 -8.29 2.30 -7.55
C GLY A 60 -9.22 3.52 -7.52
N ASN A 61 -9.41 4.07 -6.33
CA ASN A 61 -10.15 5.32 -6.13
C ASN A 61 -9.33 6.54 -6.56
N GLU A 62 -9.93 7.73 -6.54
CA GLU A 62 -9.27 8.97 -6.97
C GLU A 62 -7.98 9.26 -6.18
N GLN A 63 -7.94 8.95 -4.88
CA GLN A 63 -6.72 9.10 -4.08
C GLN A 63 -5.58 8.21 -4.59
N ALA A 64 -5.86 6.94 -4.89
CA ALA A 64 -4.87 6.00 -5.41
C ALA A 64 -4.43 6.36 -6.84
N LYS A 65 -5.35 6.80 -7.69
CA LYS A 65 -5.03 7.28 -9.03
C LYS A 65 -4.10 8.49 -9.00
N ASN A 66 -4.42 9.49 -8.18
CA ASN A 66 -3.59 10.69 -8.02
C ASN A 66 -2.20 10.32 -7.50
N PHE A 67 -2.12 9.43 -6.52
CA PHE A 67 -0.84 8.92 -6.04
C PHE A 67 0.00 8.31 -7.18
N ALA A 68 -0.62 7.49 -8.04
CA ALA A 68 0.09 6.88 -9.17
C ALA A 68 0.62 7.94 -10.16
N LEU A 69 -0.20 8.94 -10.49
CA LEU A 69 0.18 10.05 -11.37
C LEU A 69 1.30 10.91 -10.79
N GLU A 70 1.29 11.14 -9.47
CA GLU A 70 2.27 11.95 -8.76
C GLU A 70 3.50 11.14 -8.32
N SER A 71 3.58 9.85 -8.67
CA SER A 71 4.68 8.97 -8.24
C SER A 71 6.04 9.39 -8.79
N GLY A 72 6.07 10.12 -9.90
CA GLY A 72 7.29 10.46 -10.64
C GLY A 72 7.85 9.32 -11.48
N ILE A 73 7.11 8.23 -11.67
CA ILE A 73 7.45 7.11 -12.58
C ILE A 73 6.58 7.22 -13.84
N ASP A 74 7.13 7.00 -15.04
CA ASP A 74 6.34 7.02 -16.27
C ASP A 74 5.31 5.88 -16.25
N SER A 75 4.06 6.21 -16.56
CA SER A 75 2.97 5.23 -16.67
C SER A 75 3.27 4.01 -17.52
N LYS A 76 4.12 4.14 -18.55
CA LYS A 76 4.55 3.04 -19.41
C LYS A 76 5.35 1.98 -18.66
N GLU A 77 5.99 2.35 -17.55
CA GLU A 77 6.80 1.43 -16.76
C GLU A 77 5.94 0.56 -15.85
N TYR A 78 4.85 1.09 -15.29
CA TYR A 78 4.01 0.34 -14.36
C TYR A 78 2.77 -0.27 -15.01
N ILE A 79 2.26 0.23 -16.14
CA ILE A 79 1.04 -0.33 -16.75
C ILE A 79 1.24 -1.79 -17.14
N GLY A 80 0.41 -2.66 -16.57
CA GLY A 80 0.41 -4.11 -16.84
C GLY A 80 1.37 -4.91 -15.98
N THR A 81 2.15 -4.28 -15.10
CA THR A 81 3.09 -5.00 -14.23
C THR A 81 2.41 -5.91 -13.22
N LEU A 82 1.16 -5.63 -12.83
CA LEU A 82 0.36 -6.50 -11.96
C LEU A 82 0.03 -7.86 -12.60
N LYS A 83 0.15 -7.98 -13.93
CA LYS A 83 -0.08 -9.23 -14.67
C LYS A 83 1.18 -10.07 -14.84
N LEU A 84 2.34 -9.55 -14.43
CA LEU A 84 3.60 -10.27 -14.54
C LEU A 84 3.69 -11.33 -13.45
N ASP A 85 4.13 -12.52 -13.85
CA ASP A 85 4.48 -13.57 -12.89
C ASP A 85 5.76 -13.19 -12.15
N THR A 86 5.64 -12.91 -10.86
CA THR A 86 6.76 -12.43 -10.02
C THR A 86 6.78 -13.15 -8.67
N PRO A 87 7.07 -14.47 -8.63
CA PRO A 87 6.94 -15.27 -7.41
C PRO A 87 7.79 -14.78 -6.23
N HIS A 88 8.90 -14.10 -6.53
CA HIS A 88 9.77 -13.48 -5.52
C HIS A 88 9.13 -12.30 -4.77
N LEU A 89 8.01 -11.76 -5.28
CA LEU A 89 7.26 -10.66 -4.68
C LEU A 89 5.98 -11.14 -3.98
N ASP A 90 5.58 -12.41 -4.12
CA ASP A 90 4.32 -12.94 -3.59
C ASP A 90 4.19 -12.68 -2.09
N SER A 91 5.26 -12.89 -1.31
CA SER A 91 5.22 -12.63 0.13
C SER A 91 5.02 -11.15 0.49
N ALA A 92 5.58 -10.23 -0.31
CA ALA A 92 5.36 -8.79 -0.11
C ALA A 92 3.92 -8.39 -0.50
N GLN A 93 3.38 -9.01 -1.56
CA GLN A 93 2.00 -8.81 -2.00
C GLN A 93 1.01 -9.33 -0.96
N ASP A 94 1.21 -10.57 -0.49
CA ASP A 94 0.41 -11.21 0.55
C ASP A 94 0.39 -10.40 1.85
N PHE A 95 1.50 -9.73 2.18
CA PHE A 95 1.56 -8.85 3.33
C PHE A 95 0.57 -7.68 3.23
N LEU A 96 0.51 -6.98 2.08
CA LEU A 96 -0.45 -5.87 1.88
C LEU A 96 -1.89 -6.37 1.73
N ILE A 97 -2.09 -7.55 1.15
CA ILE A 97 -3.40 -8.20 1.06
C ILE A 97 -3.90 -8.55 2.46
N ALA A 98 -3.07 -9.16 3.30
CA ALA A 98 -3.41 -9.50 4.68
C ALA A 98 -3.73 -8.25 5.51
N LEU A 99 -2.96 -7.18 5.34
CA LEU A 99 -3.23 -5.89 5.99
C LEU A 99 -4.58 -5.31 5.56
N SER A 100 -4.90 -5.39 4.26
CA SER A 100 -6.19 -4.95 3.72
C SER A 100 -7.35 -5.78 4.25
N ALA A 101 -7.18 -7.10 4.35
CA ALA A 101 -8.19 -8.02 4.88
C ALA A 101 -8.48 -7.75 6.36
N LYS A 102 -7.46 -7.44 7.17
CA LYS A 102 -7.63 -7.03 8.57
C LYS A 102 -8.42 -5.73 8.71
N LEU A 103 -8.25 -4.80 7.79
CA LEU A 103 -8.93 -3.50 7.83
C LEU A 103 -10.32 -3.52 7.19
N HIS A 104 -10.72 -4.58 6.49
CA HIS A 104 -12.04 -4.66 5.86
C HIS A 104 -13.18 -4.50 6.91
N PRO A 105 -14.24 -3.73 6.61
CA PRO A 105 -14.53 -3.00 5.37
C PRO A 105 -14.08 -1.53 5.37
N LYS A 106 -13.13 -1.13 6.21
CA LYS A 106 -12.62 0.26 6.30
C LYS A 106 -11.66 0.58 5.15
N MET A 107 -12.20 0.59 3.93
CA MET A 107 -11.42 0.74 2.69
C MET A 107 -10.64 2.05 2.63
N ASP A 108 -11.20 3.17 3.11
CA ASP A 108 -10.51 4.47 3.08
C ASP A 108 -9.21 4.46 3.92
N ILE A 109 -9.28 3.81 5.09
CA ILE A 109 -8.12 3.64 5.98
C ILE A 109 -7.12 2.67 5.36
N SER A 110 -7.62 1.55 4.79
CA SER A 110 -6.77 0.56 4.12
C SER A 110 -5.99 1.16 2.94
N ILE A 111 -6.69 1.89 2.06
CA ILE A 111 -6.08 2.55 0.90
C ILE A 111 -5.06 3.59 1.36
N SER A 112 -5.46 4.47 2.30
CA SER A 112 -4.55 5.50 2.81
C SER A 112 -3.29 4.91 3.45
N LEU A 113 -3.42 3.78 4.17
CA LEU A 113 -2.30 3.10 4.79
C LEU A 113 -1.38 2.49 3.73
N LYS A 114 -1.94 1.78 2.72
CA LYS A 114 -1.17 1.22 1.60
C LYS A 114 -0.37 2.28 0.85
N LEU A 115 -1.02 3.41 0.50
CA LEU A 115 -0.35 4.49 -0.23
C LEU A 115 0.79 5.12 0.59
N LYS A 116 0.60 5.29 1.91
CA LYS A 116 1.67 5.79 2.78
C LYS A 116 2.81 4.78 2.97
N ILE A 117 2.52 3.48 3.00
CA ILE A 117 3.55 2.44 2.98
C ILE A 117 4.36 2.55 1.69
N LEU A 118 3.67 2.63 0.55
CA LEU A 118 4.30 2.73 -0.77
C LEU A 118 5.18 3.99 -0.89
N GLU A 119 4.69 5.12 -0.42
CA GLU A 119 5.46 6.37 -0.33
C GLU A 119 6.74 6.22 0.50
N ASN A 120 6.67 5.54 1.65
CA ASN A 120 7.85 5.30 2.49
C ASN A 120 8.87 4.36 1.82
N LEU A 121 8.41 3.35 1.07
CA LEU A 121 9.29 2.51 0.26
C LEU A 121 9.99 3.32 -0.83
N MET A 122 9.24 4.15 -1.56
CA MET A 122 9.80 5.01 -2.61
C MET A 122 10.86 5.97 -2.05
N LYS A 123 10.61 6.57 -0.87
CA LYS A 123 11.58 7.41 -0.16
C LYS A 123 12.84 6.64 0.24
N TYR A 124 12.68 5.47 0.85
CA TYR A 124 13.81 4.69 1.36
C TYR A 124 14.76 4.24 0.25
N TYR A 125 14.21 3.83 -0.90
CA TYR A 125 14.99 3.34 -2.03
C TYR A 125 15.38 4.41 -3.06
N GLY A 126 14.93 5.66 -2.87
CA GLY A 126 15.10 6.75 -3.83
C GLY A 126 14.52 6.36 -5.20
N ILE A 127 13.21 6.17 -5.28
CA ILE A 127 12.49 5.72 -6.48
C ILE A 127 11.42 6.75 -6.86
N GLY A 128 11.22 6.98 -8.16
CA GLY A 128 10.23 7.91 -8.70
C GLY A 128 10.58 9.36 -8.37
N LYS A 129 9.64 10.13 -7.80
CA LYS A 129 9.85 11.53 -7.38
C LYS A 129 10.94 11.75 -6.32
N TYR A 130 11.53 10.67 -5.81
CA TYR A 130 12.63 10.66 -4.85
C TYR A 130 13.99 10.27 -5.46
N GLU A 131 14.07 10.10 -6.79
CA GLU A 131 15.36 9.98 -7.47
C GLU A 131 16.12 11.32 -7.41
N LEU A 132 17.39 11.25 -6.98
CA LEU A 132 18.31 12.40 -6.89
C LEU A 132 19.10 12.58 -8.18
#